data_AF-A0A448ABV3-F1
#
_entry.id   AF-A0A448ABV3-F1
#
_cell.length_a   1.000
_cell.length_b   1.000
_cell.length_c   1.000
_cell.angle_alpha   90.00
_cell.angle_beta   90.00
_cell.angle_gamma   90.00
#
_symmetry.space_group_name_H-M   'P 1'
#
loop_
_entity.id
_entity.type
_entity.pdbx_description
1 polymer ?
#
loop_
_entity_poly.entity_id
_entity_poly.type
_entity_poly.pdbx_seq_one_letter_code
_entity_poly.pdbx_strand_id
1 'polypeptide(L)' 'MFKKVYSVETKLACIEMKKVAKSNKVIMDTLGIKNASQVKTWWRWYQNDELYRFH' A
#
# COMPACT_ATOMS: atom_id res chain seq x y z
N MET A 1 10.08 -18.77 2.61
CA MET A 1 9.64 -17.56 1.90
C MET A 1 9.55 -16.41 2.90
N PHE A 2 10.48 -15.44 2.86
CA PHE A 2 10.45 -14.31 3.80
C PHE A 2 9.31 -13.36 3.42
N LYS A 3 8.35 -13.18 4.33
CA LYS A 3 7.28 -12.19 4.18
C LYS A 3 7.87 -10.83 4.55
N LYS A 4 8.14 -9.99 3.54
CA LYS A 4 8.56 -8.60 3.78
C LYS A 4 7.40 -7.88 4.47
N VAL A 5 7.60 -7.52 5.74
CA VAL A 5 6.65 -6.71 6.50
C VAL A 5 6.96 -5.25 6.17
N TYR A 6 5.95 -4.53 5.68
CA TYR A 6 6.03 -3.09 5.48
C TYR A 6 5.51 -2.38 6.72
N SER A 7 6.14 -1.28 7.11
CA SER A 7 5.69 -0.45 8.24
C SER A 7 4.31 0.14 7.95
N VAL A 8 3.60 0.52 9.02
CA VAL A 8 2.32 1.24 8.93
C VAL A 8 2.48 2.51 8.08
N GLU A 9 3.59 3.23 8.23
CA GLU A 9 3.91 4.44 7.46
C GLU A 9 3.96 4.19 5.95
N THR A 10 4.60 3.11 5.50
CA THR A 10 4.63 2.76 4.07
C THR A 10 3.23 2.43 3.55
N LYS A 11 2.41 1.74 4.34
CA LYS A 11 1.03 1.42 3.97
C LYS A 11 0.19 2.69 3.85
N LEU A 12 0.30 3.63 4.79
CA LEU A 12 -0.40 4.92 4.74
C LEU A 12 0.07 5.79 3.57
N ALA A 13 1.37 5.88 3.32
CA ALA A 13 1.92 6.59 2.17
C ALA A 13 1.38 6.04 0.84
N CYS A 14 1.20 4.72 0.73
CA CYS A 14 0.57 4.09 -0.42
C CYS A 14 -0.87 4.57 -0.63
N ILE A 15 -1.64 4.76 0.44
CA ILE A 15 -3.02 5.28 0.37
C ILE A 15 -3.04 6.74 -0.09
N GLU A 16 -2.17 7.59 0.46
CA GLU A 16 -2.08 8.99 0.05
C GLU A 16 -1.72 9.13 -1.43
N MET A 17 -0.74 8.35 -1.91
CA MET A 17 -0.40 8.32 -3.34
C MET A 17 -1.55 7.79 -4.22
N LYS A 18 -2.37 6.87 -3.69
CA LYS A 18 -3.56 6.38 -4.40
C LYS A 18 -4.67 7.41 -4.49
N LYS A 19 -4.89 8.20 -3.44
CA LYS A 19 -5.86 9.30 -3.42
C LYS A 19 -5.55 10.36 -4.49
N VAL A 20 -4.28 10.62 -4.76
CA VAL A 20 -3.83 11.48 -5.88
C VAL A 20 -3.71 10.75 -7.23
N ALA A 21 -4.41 9.61 -7.39
CA ALA A 21 -4.52 8.82 -8.61
C ALA A 21 -3.18 8.34 -9.23
N LYS A 22 -2.12 8.14 -8.42
CA LYS A 22 -0.85 7.61 -8.94
C LYS A 22 -1.01 6.16 -9.39
N SER A 23 -0.27 5.81 -10.45
CA SER A 23 -0.22 4.43 -10.94
C SER A 23 0.49 3.51 -9.94
N ASN A 24 0.14 2.22 -9.96
CA ASN A 24 0.76 1.24 -9.07
C ASN A 24 2.28 1.18 -9.24
N LYS A 25 2.77 1.36 -10.48
CA LYS A 25 4.19 1.35 -10.80
C LYS A 25 4.94 2.47 -10.05
N VAL A 26 4.43 3.69 -10.10
CA VAL A 26 5.02 4.84 -9.41
C VAL A 26 5.03 4.62 -7.90
N ILE A 27 3.93 4.10 -7.33
CA ILE A 27 3.84 3.80 -5.90
C ILE A 27 4.86 2.72 -5.49
N MET A 28 4.98 1.67 -6.30
CA MET A 28 5.93 0.58 -6.06
C MET A 28 7.37 1.07 -6.07
N ASP A 29 7.75 1.86 -7.07
CA ASP A 29 9.10 2.39 -7.22
C ASP A 29 9.43 3.39 -6.09
N THR A 30 8.47 4.22 -5.70
CA THR A 30 8.65 5.24 -4.64
C THR A 30 8.76 4.60 -3.25
N LEU A 31 7.94 3.59 -2.96
CA LEU A 31 7.84 2.97 -1.63
C LEU A 31 8.64 1.67 -1.50
N GLY A 32 9.36 1.26 -2.55
CA GLY A 32 10.12 0.00 -2.57
C GLY A 32 9.26 -1.25 -2.38
N ILE A 33 8.01 -1.21 -2.86
CA ILE A 33 7.05 -2.31 -2.79
C ILE A 33 7.28 -3.23 -3.97
N LYS A 34 7.61 -4.50 -3.70
CA LYS A 34 7.91 -5.46 -4.77
C LYS A 34 6.69 -5.89 -5.59
N ASN A 35 5.50 -5.93 -4.97
CA ASN A 35 4.32 -6.55 -5.56
C ASN A 35 3.15 -5.58 -5.66
N ALA A 36 2.61 -5.39 -6.86
CA ALA A 36 1.42 -4.55 -7.09
C ALA A 36 0.17 -5.06 -6.35
N SER A 37 0.11 -6.36 -6.02
CA SER A 37 -0.99 -6.92 -5.23
C SER A 37 -1.06 -6.34 -3.83
N GLN A 38 0.09 -6.00 -3.20
CA GLN A 38 0.11 -5.34 -1.89
C GLN A 38 -0.57 -3.97 -1.96
N VAL A 39 -0.23 -3.17 -2.98
CA VAL A 39 -0.84 -1.85 -3.24
C VAL A 39 -2.35 -1.98 -3.42
N LYS A 40 -2.81 -2.96 -4.21
CA LYS A 40 -4.25 -3.22 -4.41
C LYS A 40 -4.95 -3.65 -3.12
N THR A 41 -4.35 -4.52 -2.33
CA THR A 41 -4.92 -4.99 -1.06
C THR A 41 -5.06 -3.86 -0.06
N TRP A 42 -4.02 -3.03 0.12
CA TRP A 42 -4.09 -1.90 1.04
C TRP A 42 -5.12 -0.87 0.59
N TRP A 43 -5.19 -0.59 -0.71
CA TRP A 43 -6.22 0.27 -1.26
C TRP A 43 -7.64 -0.26 -0.98
N ARG A 44 -7.87 -1.56 -1.16
CA ARG A 44 -9.15 -2.20 -0.84
C ARG A 44 -9.49 -2.06 0.66
N TRP A 45 -8.53 -2.29 1.55
CA TRP A 45 -8.75 -2.11 2.99
C TRP A 45 -9.13 -0.68 3.32
N TYR A 46 -8.46 0.31 2.73
CA TYR A 46 -8.86 1.71 2.90
C TYR A 46 -10.28 1.99 2.41
N GLN A 47 -10.66 1.48 1.22
CA GLN A 47 -12.01 1.66 0.67
C GLN A 47 -13.11 0.99 1.53
N ASN A 48 -12.76 -0.04 2.28
CA ASN A 48 -13.65 -0.78 3.16
C ASN A 48 -13.60 -0.30 4.63
N ASP A 49 -12.87 0.77 4.93
CA ASP A 49 -12.60 1.25 6.31
C ASP A 49 -11.92 0.21 7.22
N GLU A 50 -11.14 -0.72 6.62
CA GLU A 50 -10.41 -1.79 7.30
C GLU A 50 -8.97 -1.40 7.68
N LEU A 51 -8.72 -0.12 8.00
CA LEU A 51 -7.37 0.39 8.31
C LEU A 51 -6.76 -0.26 9.56
N TYR A 52 -7.58 -0.81 10.46
CA TYR A 52 -7.12 -1.58 11.63
C TYR A 52 -6.20 -2.76 11.25
N ARG A 53 -6.28 -3.27 10.01
CA ARG A 53 -5.40 -4.35 9.48
C ARG A 53 -3.97 -3.89 9.19
N PHE A 54 -3.66 -2.60 9.34
CA PHE A 54 -2.31 -2.09 9.16
C PHE A 54 -1.40 -2.37 10.35
N HIS A 55 -1.97 -2.55 11.56
CA HIS A 55 -1.26 -2.87 12.80
C HIS A 55 -0.89 -4.35 12.91
#